data_AF-A0A4Z2D377-F1
#
_entry.id   AF-A0A4Z2D377-F1
#
_cell.length_a   1.000
_cell.length_b   1.000
_cell.length_c   1.000
_cell.angle_alpha   90.00
_cell.angle_beta   90.00
_cell.angle_gamma   90.00
#
_symmetry.space_group_name_H-M   'P 1'
#
loop_
_entity.id
_entity.type
_entity.pdbx_description
1 polymer ?
#
loop_
_entity_poly.entity_id
_entity_poly.type
_entity_poly.pdbx_seq_one_letter_code
_entity_poly.pdbx_strand_id
1 'polypeptide(L)'
;MSTLWSDLTDMFGEIKQAVSKSISETTWVDGTEKLYVLDKIQKVELFALYTNLDDSKKKEEISAIYKCRMEVGNYYSNEFCVLKAQRLDQLRSNLFAFDVSLSSQPSFLPLAHYIPMTNLIHINAGIMQPPFFSEEDDIWSRFGSMGNTLGHEITHAIDSLGICYDEDGNFQNAGFYQTLSNRIYMQAQCFRSQYAAYGIKTDKSTPTFSIYEYHEK
;
A
#
# COMPACT_ATOMS: atom_id res chain seq x y z
N MET A 1 -11.21 -6.87 -21.90
CA MET A 1 -10.68 -6.80 -20.52
C MET A 1 -11.18 -8.03 -19.79
N SER A 2 -10.36 -8.66 -18.94
CA SER A 2 -10.78 -9.83 -18.15
C SER A 2 -11.88 -9.45 -17.15
N THR A 3 -12.78 -10.39 -16.88
CA THR A 3 -13.84 -10.30 -15.86
C THR A 3 -13.27 -9.98 -14.47
N LEU A 4 -12.12 -10.54 -14.12
CA LEU A 4 -11.41 -10.26 -12.87
C LEU A 4 -11.06 -8.78 -12.67
N TRP A 5 -10.68 -8.07 -13.75
CA TRP A 5 -10.32 -6.66 -13.66
C TRP A 5 -11.55 -5.78 -13.40
N SER A 6 -12.65 -6.02 -14.14
CA SER A 6 -13.90 -5.29 -13.90
C SER A 6 -14.42 -5.52 -12.49
N ASP A 7 -14.42 -6.77 -12.02
CA ASP A 7 -14.88 -7.12 -10.67
C ASP A 7 -14.07 -6.41 -9.59
N LEU A 8 -12.75 -6.33 -9.76
CA LEU A 8 -11.87 -5.62 -8.83
C LEU A 8 -12.14 -4.10 -8.84
N THR A 9 -12.25 -3.49 -10.02
CA THR A 9 -12.48 -2.04 -10.13
C THR A 9 -13.86 -1.63 -9.62
N ASP A 10 -14.88 -2.46 -9.85
CA ASP A 10 -16.24 -2.22 -9.36
C ASP A 10 -16.25 -2.29 -7.82
N MET A 11 -15.65 -3.34 -7.26
CA MET A 11 -15.50 -3.49 -5.81
C MET A 11 -14.72 -2.31 -5.19
N PHE A 12 -13.63 -1.88 -5.83
CA PHE A 12 -12.88 -0.71 -5.39
C PHE A 12 -13.74 0.56 -5.36
N GLY A 13 -14.58 0.77 -6.38
CA GLY A 13 -15.54 1.86 -6.42
C GLY A 13 -16.57 1.80 -5.28
N GLU A 14 -17.15 0.63 -5.04
CA GLU A 14 -18.11 0.42 -3.95
C GLU A 14 -17.49 0.68 -2.57
N ILE A 15 -16.27 0.22 -2.34
CA ILE A 15 -15.57 0.44 -1.06
C ILE A 15 -15.20 1.91 -0.88
N LYS A 16 -14.74 2.60 -1.93
CA LYS A 16 -14.52 4.05 -1.88
C LYS A 16 -15.79 4.80 -1.48
N GLN A 17 -16.95 4.40 -2.02
CA GLN A 17 -18.23 5.00 -1.65
C GLN A 17 -18.60 4.70 -0.19
N ALA A 18 -18.41 3.45 0.26
CA ALA A 18 -18.68 3.06 1.64
C ALA A 18 -17.81 3.85 2.64
N VAL A 19 -16.51 3.95 2.40
CA VAL A 19 -15.58 4.73 3.23
C VAL A 19 -15.96 6.21 3.20
N SER A 20 -16.24 6.78 2.02
CA SER A 20 -16.66 8.19 1.88
C SER A 20 -17.94 8.47 2.66
N LYS A 21 -18.91 7.55 2.65
CA LYS A 21 -20.13 7.65 3.45
C LYS A 21 -19.82 7.64 4.94
N SER A 22 -18.98 6.72 5.41
CA SER A 22 -18.55 6.66 6.82
C SER A 22 -17.91 7.97 7.28
N ILE A 23 -17.04 8.58 6.46
CA ILE A 23 -16.43 9.89 6.76
C ILE A 23 -17.46 11.01 6.79
N SER A 24 -18.45 10.98 5.90
CA SER A 24 -19.50 12.00 5.87
C SER A 24 -20.34 12.00 7.16
N GLU A 25 -20.54 10.82 7.74
CA GLU A 25 -21.33 10.59 8.96
C GLU A 25 -20.55 10.83 10.27
N THR A 26 -19.22 11.01 10.24
CA THR A 26 -18.44 11.24 11.47
C THR A 26 -18.79 12.57 12.14
N THR A 27 -18.82 12.60 13.48
CA THR A 27 -19.10 13.83 14.24
C THR A 27 -17.85 14.56 14.71
N TRP A 28 -16.69 13.94 14.61
CA TRP A 28 -15.44 14.43 15.19
C TRP A 28 -14.51 15.16 14.22
N VAL A 29 -14.84 15.15 12.92
CA VAL A 29 -14.12 15.86 11.82
C VAL A 29 -14.97 17.06 11.36
N ASP A 30 -14.33 18.21 11.17
CA ASP A 30 -15.03 19.45 10.81
C ASP A 30 -15.40 19.47 9.31
N GLY A 31 -16.34 20.36 8.91
CA GLY A 31 -16.89 20.36 7.54
C GLY A 31 -15.85 20.59 6.43
N THR A 32 -14.88 21.47 6.64
CA THR A 32 -13.79 21.73 5.68
C THR A 32 -12.79 20.58 5.63
N GLU A 33 -12.47 19.98 6.78
CA GLU A 33 -11.63 18.79 6.87
C GLU A 33 -12.27 17.59 6.16
N LYS A 34 -13.59 17.39 6.32
CA LYS A 34 -14.34 16.35 5.60
C LYS A 34 -14.26 16.52 4.10
N LEU A 35 -14.46 17.74 3.58
CA LEU A 35 -14.37 17.99 2.14
C LEU A 35 -12.99 17.62 1.58
N TYR A 36 -11.92 17.96 2.30
CA TYR A 36 -10.56 17.58 1.94
C TYR A 36 -10.37 16.06 1.94
N VAL A 37 -10.77 15.37 3.02
CA VAL A 37 -10.67 13.91 3.14
C VAL A 37 -11.44 13.22 2.00
N LEU A 38 -12.66 13.69 1.71
CA LEU A 38 -13.50 13.12 0.65
C LEU A 38 -12.88 13.35 -0.74
N ASP A 39 -12.41 14.55 -1.05
CA ASP A 39 -11.74 14.84 -2.33
C ASP A 39 -10.50 13.95 -2.52
N LYS A 40 -9.71 13.80 -1.46
CA LYS A 40 -8.55 12.91 -1.47
C LYS A 40 -8.94 11.45 -1.74
N ILE A 41 -9.93 10.90 -1.03
CA ILE A 41 -10.43 9.52 -1.25
C ILE A 41 -10.90 9.35 -2.69
N GLN A 42 -11.63 10.33 -3.25
CA GLN A 42 -12.12 10.25 -4.62
C GLN A 42 -10.97 10.19 -5.65
N LYS A 43 -9.84 10.84 -5.38
CA LYS A 43 -8.65 10.82 -6.23
C LYS A 43 -7.71 9.63 -5.98
N VAL A 44 -7.97 8.79 -4.97
CA VAL A 44 -7.19 7.54 -4.79
C VAL A 44 -7.35 6.68 -6.04
N GLU A 45 -6.22 6.33 -6.65
CA GLU A 45 -6.15 5.46 -7.82
C GLU A 45 -5.85 4.01 -7.43
N LEU A 46 -6.17 3.08 -8.33
CA LEU A 46 -5.87 1.66 -8.18
C LEU A 46 -4.98 1.19 -9.32
N PHE A 47 -3.81 0.67 -8.96
CA PHE A 47 -2.97 -0.13 -9.84
C PHE A 47 -2.99 -1.56 -9.35
N ALA A 48 -3.55 -2.47 -10.15
CA ALA A 48 -3.50 -3.90 -9.85
C ALA A 48 -3.01 -4.66 -11.07
N LEU A 49 -2.20 -5.70 -10.84
CA LEU A 49 -1.54 -6.45 -11.90
C LEU A 49 -0.67 -5.53 -12.79
N TYR A 50 -0.27 -6.04 -13.95
CA TYR A 50 -0.07 -5.17 -15.10
C TYR A 50 -1.46 -4.80 -15.62
N THR A 51 -1.93 -3.61 -15.28
CA THR A 51 -3.20 -3.02 -15.77
C THR A 51 -3.29 -3.01 -17.30
N ASN A 52 -2.16 -3.23 -17.98
CA ASN A 52 -2.07 -3.55 -19.39
C ASN A 52 -1.47 -4.96 -19.59
N LEU A 53 -2.31 -5.90 -20.06
CA LEU A 53 -1.86 -7.25 -20.46
C LEU A 53 -0.75 -7.22 -21.53
N ASP A 54 -0.57 -6.10 -22.25
CA ASP A 54 0.54 -5.96 -23.19
C ASP A 54 1.85 -5.54 -22.52
N ASP A 55 1.79 -4.86 -21.36
CA ASP A 55 2.98 -4.54 -20.56
C ASP A 55 3.52 -5.79 -19.84
N SER A 56 2.66 -6.71 -19.38
CA SER A 56 3.12 -8.00 -18.83
C SER A 56 3.75 -8.92 -19.86
N LYS A 57 3.50 -8.69 -21.17
CA LYS A 57 4.15 -9.42 -22.27
C LYS A 57 5.49 -8.81 -22.67
N LYS A 58 5.78 -7.57 -22.26
CA LYS A 58 7.11 -6.99 -22.46
C LYS A 58 8.06 -7.77 -21.55
N LYS A 59 8.95 -8.55 -22.17
CA LYS A 59 10.03 -9.18 -21.41
C LYS A 59 10.83 -8.07 -20.76
N GLU A 60 10.89 -8.09 -19.44
CA GLU A 60 11.82 -7.26 -18.69
C GLU A 60 13.23 -7.59 -19.21
N GLU A 61 13.92 -6.59 -19.76
CA GLU A 61 15.34 -6.74 -20.07
C GLU A 61 16.13 -6.68 -18.76
N ILE A 62 16.15 -7.81 -18.05
CA ILE A 62 16.91 -7.96 -16.80
C ILE A 62 18.40 -7.60 -17.04
N SER A 63 18.92 -7.85 -18.26
CA SER A 63 20.26 -7.44 -18.69
C SER A 63 20.48 -5.93 -18.80
N ALA A 64 19.42 -5.13 -19.01
CA ALA A 64 19.49 -3.67 -19.01
C ALA A 64 19.65 -3.10 -17.59
N ILE A 65 19.11 -3.81 -16.59
CA ILE A 65 19.17 -3.47 -15.16
C ILE A 65 20.50 -3.96 -14.57
N TYR A 66 20.72 -5.27 -14.64
CA TYR A 66 21.92 -5.95 -14.14
C TYR A 66 22.94 -5.99 -15.27
N LYS A 67 23.64 -4.87 -15.48
CA LYS A 67 24.77 -4.78 -16.42
C LYS A 67 26.00 -5.54 -15.92
N CYS A 68 25.83 -6.77 -15.46
CA CYS A 68 26.88 -7.65 -15.01
C CYS A 68 26.64 -9.07 -15.53
N ARG A 69 27.71 -9.84 -15.57
CA ARG A 69 27.63 -11.26 -15.86
C ARG A 69 27.52 -12.03 -14.54
N MET A 70 26.43 -12.75 -14.36
CA MET A 70 26.31 -13.70 -13.25
C MET A 70 27.10 -14.98 -13.56
N GLU A 71 27.77 -15.52 -12.55
CA GLU A 71 28.62 -16.71 -12.63
C GLU A 71 28.03 -17.84 -11.78
N VAL A 72 27.81 -19.00 -12.40
CA VAL A 72 27.34 -20.19 -11.68
C VAL A 72 28.39 -20.60 -10.65
N GLY A 73 27.98 -20.73 -9.38
CA GLY A 73 28.85 -21.13 -8.27
C GLY A 73 29.54 -19.98 -7.52
N ASN A 74 29.41 -18.73 -7.96
CA ASN A 74 30.02 -17.57 -7.31
C ASN A 74 28.98 -16.66 -6.66
N TYR A 75 28.44 -17.09 -5.52
CA TYR A 75 27.38 -16.36 -4.80
C TYR A 75 27.78 -14.91 -4.49
N TYR A 76 28.98 -14.70 -3.92
CA TYR A 76 29.41 -13.37 -3.48
C TYR A 76 29.51 -12.36 -4.62
N SER A 77 30.05 -12.77 -5.77
CA SER A 77 30.18 -11.86 -6.92
C SER A 77 28.83 -11.55 -7.56
N ASN A 78 27.93 -12.54 -7.58
CA ASN A 78 26.56 -12.37 -8.05
C ASN A 78 25.77 -11.42 -7.14
N GLU A 79 25.85 -11.61 -5.83
CA GLU A 79 25.18 -10.75 -4.84
C GLU A 79 25.71 -9.32 -4.91
N PHE A 80 27.03 -9.14 -4.96
CA PHE A 80 27.63 -7.82 -5.11
C PHE A 80 27.17 -7.13 -6.41
N CYS A 81 27.02 -7.88 -7.50
CA CYS A 81 26.45 -7.32 -8.71
C CYS A 81 25.01 -6.83 -8.50
N VAL A 82 24.13 -7.67 -7.93
CA VAL A 82 22.72 -7.34 -7.72
C VAL A 82 22.60 -6.06 -6.90
N LEU A 83 23.31 -5.98 -5.78
CA LEU A 83 23.34 -4.79 -4.91
C LEU A 83 23.83 -3.54 -5.65
N LYS A 84 24.87 -3.68 -6.48
CA LYS A 84 25.40 -2.55 -7.28
C LYS A 84 24.37 -2.09 -8.32
N ALA A 85 23.70 -3.00 -9.01
CA ALA A 85 22.69 -2.68 -10.00
C ALA A 85 21.50 -1.96 -9.37
N GLN A 86 20.96 -2.49 -8.27
CA GLN A 86 19.88 -1.88 -7.50
C GLN A 86 20.24 -0.47 -7.03
N ARG A 87 21.46 -0.28 -6.51
CA ARG A 87 21.92 1.04 -6.07
C ARG A 87 22.00 2.04 -7.23
N LEU A 88 22.50 1.61 -8.39
CA LEU A 88 22.58 2.48 -9.57
C LEU A 88 21.18 2.83 -10.10
N ASP A 89 20.25 1.89 -10.06
CA ASP A 89 18.86 2.08 -10.49
C ASP A 89 18.16 3.11 -9.60
N GLN A 90 18.26 2.95 -8.28
CA GLN A 90 17.73 3.91 -7.31
C GLN A 90 18.31 5.32 -7.48
N LEU A 91 19.61 5.43 -7.78
CA LEU A 91 20.24 6.72 -8.04
C LEU A 91 19.71 7.35 -9.34
N ARG A 92 19.42 6.56 -10.37
CA ARG A 92 18.83 7.06 -11.62
C ARG A 92 17.39 7.51 -11.43
N SER A 93 16.56 6.72 -10.74
CA SER A 93 15.16 7.07 -10.49
C SER A 93 15.01 8.35 -9.64
N ASN A 94 16.00 8.63 -8.78
CA ASN A 94 16.04 9.89 -8.02
C ASN A 94 16.47 11.09 -8.86
N LEU A 95 17.22 10.87 -9.95
CA LEU A 95 17.72 11.93 -10.83
C LEU A 95 16.78 12.21 -12.01
N PHE A 96 16.09 11.19 -12.49
CA PHE A 96 15.09 11.25 -13.53
C PHE A 96 13.76 10.92 -12.88
N ALA A 97 12.95 11.96 -12.64
CA ALA A 97 11.65 11.80 -12.03
C ALA A 97 10.86 10.68 -12.74
N PHE A 98 10.62 9.61 -12.00
CA PHE A 98 9.52 8.69 -12.23
C PHE A 98 9.67 7.65 -13.36
N ASP A 99 10.82 6.99 -13.46
CA ASP A 99 10.85 5.65 -14.09
C ASP A 99 10.84 4.60 -12.97
N VAL A 100 9.82 3.73 -12.95
CA VAL A 100 9.64 2.72 -11.91
C VAL A 100 10.81 1.74 -12.00
N SER A 101 11.68 1.82 -11.01
CA SER A 101 12.83 0.93 -10.91
C SER A 101 12.34 -0.51 -10.81
N LEU A 102 12.85 -1.40 -11.67
CA LEU A 102 12.58 -2.85 -11.62
C LEU A 102 13.17 -3.52 -10.36
N SER A 103 13.87 -2.76 -9.51
CA SER A 103 14.26 -3.17 -8.16
C SER A 103 13.19 -2.90 -7.07
N SER A 104 12.01 -2.41 -7.44
CA SER A 104 10.87 -2.32 -6.53
C SER A 104 10.41 -3.71 -6.05
N GLN A 105 9.48 -3.75 -5.10
CA GLN A 105 8.93 -5.01 -4.62
C GLN A 105 8.41 -5.88 -5.79
N PRO A 106 8.81 -7.16 -5.86
CA PRO A 106 8.37 -8.04 -6.95
C PRO A 106 6.86 -8.25 -6.97
N SER A 107 6.27 -8.21 -8.16
CA SER A 107 4.82 -8.35 -8.36
C SER A 107 4.25 -9.73 -7.98
N PHE A 108 5.09 -10.76 -7.83
CA PHE A 108 4.67 -12.08 -7.35
C PHE A 108 4.47 -12.15 -5.84
N LEU A 109 4.91 -11.15 -5.06
CA LEU A 109 4.68 -11.12 -3.62
C LEU A 109 3.18 -10.92 -3.33
N PRO A 110 2.58 -11.68 -2.40
CA PRO A 110 1.17 -11.53 -2.04
C PRO A 110 0.98 -10.31 -1.13
N LEU A 111 1.02 -9.12 -1.71
CA LEU A 111 0.97 -7.85 -0.98
C LEU A 111 0.09 -6.80 -1.69
N ALA A 112 -0.57 -6.00 -0.87
CA ALA A 112 -1.19 -4.73 -1.24
C ALA A 112 -0.54 -3.62 -0.41
N HIS A 113 -0.42 -2.42 -0.96
CA HIS A 113 0.04 -1.25 -0.20
C HIS A 113 -0.42 0.06 -0.85
N TYR A 114 -0.75 1.05 -0.01
CA TYR A 114 -0.94 2.43 -0.42
C TYR A 114 0.40 3.19 -0.50
N ILE A 115 0.56 4.02 -1.54
CA ILE A 115 1.72 4.87 -1.78
C ILE A 115 1.28 6.34 -1.62
N PRO A 116 1.63 7.01 -0.50
CA PRO A 116 1.19 8.39 -0.25
C PRO A 116 1.66 9.39 -1.31
N MET A 117 2.89 9.22 -1.82
CA MET A 117 3.52 10.14 -2.79
C MET A 117 2.82 10.19 -4.16
N THR A 118 1.91 9.27 -4.42
CA THR A 118 1.22 9.14 -5.70
C THR A 118 -0.28 8.94 -5.51
N ASN A 119 -0.77 9.00 -4.26
CA ASN A 119 -2.14 8.69 -3.89
C ASN A 119 -2.69 7.40 -4.54
N LEU A 120 -1.85 6.36 -4.63
CA LEU A 120 -2.10 5.15 -5.42
C LEU A 120 -2.10 3.91 -4.52
N ILE A 121 -3.07 3.02 -4.72
CA ILE A 121 -3.04 1.67 -4.15
C ILE A 121 -2.43 0.71 -5.15
N HIS A 122 -1.39 -0.01 -4.74
CA HIS A 122 -0.72 -1.02 -5.55
C HIS A 122 -1.08 -2.42 -5.06
N ILE A 123 -1.71 -3.21 -5.92
CA ILE A 123 -2.06 -4.61 -5.67
C ILE A 123 -1.17 -5.51 -6.52
N ASN A 124 -0.30 -6.27 -5.86
CA ASN A 124 0.60 -7.20 -6.53
C ASN A 124 -0.17 -8.39 -7.12
N ALA A 125 0.33 -8.95 -8.23
CA ALA A 125 -0.27 -10.15 -8.82
C ALA A 125 -0.30 -11.35 -7.86
N GLY A 126 0.67 -11.43 -6.94
CA GLY A 126 0.74 -12.50 -5.95
C GLY A 126 -0.46 -12.59 -4.99
N ILE A 127 -1.20 -11.50 -4.75
CA ILE A 127 -2.37 -11.52 -3.85
C ILE A 127 -3.67 -11.79 -4.60
N MET A 128 -3.65 -11.76 -5.94
CA MET A 128 -4.81 -11.96 -6.82
C MET A 128 -5.09 -13.45 -7.07
N GLN A 129 -5.14 -14.24 -5.98
CA GLN A 129 -5.38 -15.68 -6.00
C GLN A 129 -6.11 -16.12 -4.71
N PRO A 130 -6.72 -17.31 -4.66
CA PRO A 130 -7.29 -17.84 -3.43
C PRO A 130 -6.29 -17.86 -2.26
N PRO A 131 -6.73 -17.60 -1.01
CA PRO A 131 -8.11 -17.29 -0.59
C PRO A 131 -8.48 -15.80 -0.70
N PHE A 132 -7.62 -14.97 -1.31
CA PHE A 132 -7.80 -13.52 -1.33
C PHE A 132 -8.68 -13.05 -2.48
N PHE A 133 -8.54 -13.64 -3.67
CA PHE A 133 -9.37 -13.25 -4.81
C PHE A 133 -9.41 -14.33 -5.89
N SER A 134 -10.61 -14.76 -6.27
CA SER A 134 -10.85 -15.69 -7.38
C SER A 134 -12.16 -15.37 -8.09
N GLU A 135 -12.20 -15.57 -9.41
CA GLU A 135 -13.46 -15.49 -10.19
C GLU A 135 -14.48 -16.59 -9.81
N GLU A 136 -14.05 -17.63 -9.10
CA GLU A 136 -14.91 -18.72 -8.65
C GLU A 136 -15.49 -18.46 -7.25
N ASP A 137 -14.94 -17.51 -6.49
CA ASP A 137 -15.43 -17.19 -5.15
C ASP A 137 -16.78 -16.48 -5.21
N ASP A 138 -17.64 -16.76 -4.23
CA ASP A 138 -18.86 -16.00 -4.01
C ASP A 138 -18.55 -14.53 -3.65
N ILE A 139 -19.52 -13.64 -3.89
CA ILE A 139 -19.32 -12.21 -3.69
C ILE A 139 -18.97 -11.84 -2.24
N TRP A 140 -19.56 -12.52 -1.25
CA TRP A 140 -19.31 -12.21 0.17
C TRP A 140 -17.87 -12.56 0.57
N SER A 141 -17.35 -13.68 0.06
CA SER A 141 -15.97 -14.11 0.24
C SER A 141 -15.00 -13.08 -0.35
N ARG A 142 -15.24 -12.63 -1.60
CA ARG A 142 -14.39 -11.61 -2.24
C ARG A 142 -14.39 -10.27 -1.51
N PHE A 143 -15.55 -9.80 -1.04
CA PHE A 143 -15.62 -8.58 -0.23
C PHE A 143 -14.99 -8.76 1.15
N GLY A 144 -15.11 -9.95 1.75
CA GLY A 144 -14.50 -10.27 3.04
C GLY A 144 -12.98 -10.32 3.00
N SER A 145 -12.39 -10.75 1.87
CA SER A 145 -10.95 -10.83 1.68
C SER A 145 -10.41 -9.61 0.93
N MET A 146 -10.48 -9.59 -0.41
CA MET A 146 -9.97 -8.49 -1.23
C MET A 146 -10.65 -7.16 -0.88
N GLY A 147 -11.95 -7.17 -0.61
CA GLY A 147 -12.64 -5.94 -0.21
C GLY A 147 -12.14 -5.37 1.11
N ASN A 148 -11.85 -6.22 2.10
CA ASN A 148 -11.18 -5.78 3.33
C ASN A 148 -9.78 -5.22 3.05
N THR A 149 -9.00 -5.87 2.18
CA THR A 149 -7.67 -5.37 1.76
C THR A 149 -7.77 -4.00 1.09
N LEU A 150 -8.67 -3.81 0.13
CA LEU A 150 -8.88 -2.51 -0.51
C LEU A 150 -9.31 -1.45 0.50
N GLY A 151 -10.21 -1.79 1.43
CA GLY A 151 -10.63 -0.89 2.50
C GLY A 151 -9.47 -0.48 3.41
N HIS A 152 -8.62 -1.45 3.79
CA HIS A 152 -7.40 -1.20 4.56
C HIS A 152 -6.47 -0.21 3.83
N GLU A 153 -6.18 -0.45 2.56
CA GLU A 153 -5.30 0.43 1.80
C GLU A 153 -5.90 1.83 1.55
N ILE A 154 -7.22 1.94 1.34
CA ILE A 154 -7.89 3.26 1.26
C ILE A 154 -7.75 4.00 2.60
N THR A 155 -7.84 3.30 3.74
CA THR A 155 -7.71 3.94 5.05
C THR A 155 -6.31 4.50 5.30
N HIS A 156 -5.27 3.94 4.68
CA HIS A 156 -3.92 4.53 4.71
C HIS A 156 -3.84 5.91 4.03
N ALA A 157 -4.73 6.22 3.09
CA ALA A 157 -4.79 7.57 2.51
C ALA A 157 -5.21 8.64 3.53
N ILE A 158 -5.89 8.23 4.61
CA ILE A 158 -6.56 9.12 5.57
C ILE A 158 -6.16 8.84 7.02
N ASP A 159 -5.16 8.00 7.27
CA ASP A 159 -4.58 7.84 8.60
C ASP A 159 -3.77 9.08 9.00
N SER A 160 -3.22 9.09 10.22
CA SER A 160 -2.50 10.26 10.74
C SER A 160 -1.29 10.67 9.89
N LEU A 161 -0.67 9.74 9.15
CA LEU A 161 0.43 10.05 8.23
C LEU A 161 -0.09 10.34 6.82
N GLY A 162 -1.02 9.52 6.34
CA GLY A 162 -1.64 9.65 5.04
C GLY A 162 -2.23 11.04 4.83
N ILE A 163 -2.93 11.58 5.83
CA ILE A 163 -3.62 12.87 5.70
C ILE A 163 -2.68 14.06 5.46
N CYS A 164 -1.40 13.92 5.80
CA CYS A 164 -0.36 14.91 5.55
C CYS A 164 0.13 14.92 4.10
N TYR A 165 -0.33 14.00 3.25
CA TYR A 165 -0.14 14.05 1.81
C TYR A 165 -1.45 14.51 1.16
N ASP A 166 -1.38 15.47 0.25
CA ASP A 166 -2.55 15.88 -0.51
C ASP A 166 -2.94 14.83 -1.58
N GLU A 167 -3.98 15.13 -2.34
CA GLU A 167 -4.50 14.23 -3.38
C GLU A 167 -3.51 13.92 -4.51
N ASP A 168 -2.53 14.80 -4.72
CA ASP A 168 -1.50 14.71 -5.76
C ASP A 168 -0.22 14.06 -5.18
N GLY A 169 -0.25 13.69 -3.90
CA GLY A 169 0.84 13.05 -3.18
C GLY A 169 1.92 13.99 -2.68
N ASN A 170 1.68 15.30 -2.65
CA ASN A 170 2.64 16.25 -2.08
C ASN A 170 2.54 16.26 -0.56
N PHE A 171 3.69 16.22 0.12
CA PHE A 171 3.73 16.36 1.57
C PHE A 171 3.39 17.79 1.98
N GLN A 172 2.39 17.93 2.85
CA GLN A 172 1.87 19.18 3.35
C GLN A 172 2.16 19.32 4.85
N ASN A 173 2.94 20.35 5.20
CA ASN A 173 3.31 20.64 6.59
C ASN A 173 2.58 21.86 7.17
N ALA A 174 1.54 22.37 6.49
CA ALA A 174 0.80 23.51 6.99
C ALA A 174 -0.08 23.14 8.20
N GLY A 175 -0.45 24.14 9.01
CA GLY A 175 -1.18 23.93 10.27
C GLY A 175 -2.51 23.20 10.13
N PHE A 176 -3.21 23.36 8.99
CA PHE A 176 -4.43 22.62 8.68
C PHE A 176 -4.21 21.09 8.74
N TYR A 177 -3.25 20.57 7.97
CA TYR A 177 -2.95 19.14 7.88
C TYR A 177 -2.48 18.57 9.21
N GLN A 178 -1.63 19.31 9.93
CA GLN A 178 -1.16 18.89 11.25
C GLN A 178 -2.29 18.84 12.29
N THR A 179 -3.25 19.76 12.22
CA THR A 179 -4.40 19.78 13.13
C THR A 179 -5.30 18.56 12.88
N LEU A 180 -5.59 18.27 11.61
CA LEU A 180 -6.37 17.11 11.22
C LEU A 180 -5.68 15.79 11.54
N SER A 181 -4.36 15.68 11.27
CA SER A 181 -3.54 14.52 11.63
C SER A 181 -3.59 14.24 13.14
N ASN A 182 -3.37 15.28 13.97
CA ASN A 182 -3.46 15.15 15.42
C ASN A 182 -4.85 14.71 15.89
N ARG A 183 -5.91 15.24 15.29
CA ARG A 183 -7.29 14.86 15.60
C ARG A 183 -7.56 13.38 15.30
N ILE A 184 -7.10 12.88 14.15
CA ILE A 184 -7.17 11.46 13.78
C ILE A 184 -6.37 10.61 14.77
N TYR A 185 -5.14 11.03 15.09
CA TYR A 185 -4.28 10.35 16.06
C TYR A 185 -4.92 10.28 17.47
N MET A 186 -5.65 11.32 17.88
CA MET A 186 -6.38 11.33 19.15
C MET A 186 -7.52 10.31 19.17
N GLN A 187 -8.26 10.14 18.08
CA GLN A 187 -9.27 9.07 17.97
C GLN A 187 -8.62 7.69 18.01
N ALA A 188 -7.46 7.53 17.35
CA ALA A 188 -6.73 6.27 17.30
C ALA A 188 -6.16 5.82 18.66
N GLN A 189 -6.09 6.70 19.68
CA GLN A 189 -5.62 6.33 21.02
C GLN A 189 -6.44 5.22 21.68
N CYS A 190 -7.72 5.09 21.32
CA CYS A 190 -8.55 3.99 21.82
C CYS A 190 -8.05 2.64 21.31
N PHE A 191 -7.70 2.54 20.01
CA PHE A 191 -7.10 1.34 19.43
C PHE A 191 -5.73 1.08 20.01
N ARG A 192 -4.89 2.10 20.17
CA ARG A 192 -3.59 1.94 20.83
C ARG A 192 -3.74 1.29 22.22
N SER A 193 -4.66 1.82 23.03
CA SER A 193 -4.95 1.28 24.37
C SER A 193 -5.49 -0.15 24.32
N GLN A 194 -6.42 -0.42 23.39
CA GLN A 194 -6.99 -1.75 23.18
C GLN A 194 -5.91 -2.78 22.80
N TYR A 195 -5.08 -2.46 21.81
CA TYR A 195 -4.05 -3.38 21.32
C TYR A 195 -2.91 -3.56 22.34
N ALA A 196 -2.57 -2.52 23.11
CA ALA A 196 -1.61 -2.63 24.21
C ALA A 196 -2.09 -3.57 25.34
N ALA A 197 -3.39 -3.76 25.49
CA ALA A 197 -3.95 -4.67 26.48
C ALA A 197 -3.92 -6.15 26.04
N TYR A 198 -3.63 -6.44 24.77
CA TYR A 198 -3.51 -7.82 24.31
C TYR A 198 -2.18 -8.43 24.75
N GLY A 199 -2.25 -9.45 25.60
CA GLY A 199 -1.12 -10.33 25.87
C GLY A 199 -1.00 -11.39 24.77
N ILE A 200 0.20 -11.58 24.23
CA ILE A 200 0.49 -12.73 23.37
C ILE A 200 0.48 -13.97 24.26
N LYS A 201 -0.45 -14.91 24.01
CA LYS A 201 -0.38 -16.25 24.60
C LYS A 201 0.80 -16.97 23.98
N THR A 202 1.99 -16.76 24.53
CA THR A 202 3.12 -17.63 24.21
C THR A 202 2.84 -18.97 24.87
N ASP A 203 2.62 -20.00 24.06
CA ASP A 203 2.82 -21.36 24.54
C ASP A 203 4.23 -21.41 25.17
N LYS A 204 4.37 -22.06 26.33
CA LYS A 204 5.53 -21.92 27.26
C LYS A 204 6.90 -22.31 26.65
N SER A 205 6.96 -22.64 25.37
CA SER A 205 8.12 -23.04 24.59
C SER A 205 8.63 -21.98 23.61
N THR A 206 7.95 -20.85 23.43
CA THR A 206 8.35 -19.82 22.44
C THR A 206 8.72 -18.51 23.15
N PRO A 207 9.94 -17.95 22.94
CA PRO A 207 10.33 -16.70 23.58
C PRO A 207 9.37 -15.57 23.16
N THR A 208 8.85 -14.87 24.18
CA THR A 208 8.06 -13.66 24.05
C THR A 208 8.86 -12.59 23.31
N PHE A 209 8.46 -12.26 22.09
CA PHE A 209 8.87 -11.01 21.47
C PHE A 209 8.02 -9.89 22.09
N SER A 210 8.64 -9.08 22.95
CA SER A 210 8.10 -7.79 23.33
C SER A 210 8.18 -6.86 22.12
N ILE A 211 7.03 -6.35 21.68
CA ILE A 211 6.99 -5.22 20.75
C ILE A 211 7.53 -4.04 21.56
N TYR A 212 8.81 -3.72 21.41
CA TYR A 212 9.42 -2.59 22.10
C TYR A 212 8.67 -1.31 21.74
N GLU A 213 8.29 -0.54 22.76
CA GLU A 213 7.82 0.83 22.61
C GLU A 213 8.85 1.61 21.78
N TYR A 214 8.46 2.01 20.58
CA TYR A 214 9.18 3.00 19.79
C TYR A 214 9.01 4.34 20.51
N HIS A 215 9.87 4.59 21.50
CA HIS A 215 10.05 5.93 22.04
C HIS A 215 10.79 6.76 21.00
N GLU A 216 10.08 7.70 20.38
CA GLU A 216 10.69 8.82 19.65
C GLU A 216 11.73 9.50 20.57
N LYS A 217 12.94 9.65 20.04
CA LYS A 217 13.95 10.59 20.54
C LYS A 217 14.00 11.79 19.62
#